data_AF-A0A317ZF56-F1
#
_entry.id   AF-A0A317ZF56-F1
#
_cell.length_a   1.000
_cell.length_b   1.000
_cell.length_c   1.000
_cell.angle_alpha   90.00
_cell.angle_beta   90.00
_cell.angle_gamma   90.00
#
_symmetry.space_group_name_H-M   'P 1'
#
loop_
_entity.id
_entity.type
_entity.pdbx_description
1 polymer ?
#
loop_
_entity_poly.entity_id
_entity_poly.type
_entity_poly.pdbx_seq_one_letter_code
_entity_poly.pdbx_strand_id
1 'polypeptide(L)'
;IHRFRVKENYPLRPETMDDDRIEAFETLSAIEQEYLLYVRYTGILIDPFSEPDENGKYFDFSAVPFKEVFRNEEGVCQIPRMPNEDYYRTQMMRGIAQALNISTPMMDTLIQRYEAQLTAFQKAHPNDRVSTQFQIQSFEEDINSIAKLLNSEG
;
A
#
# COMPACT_ATOMS: atom_id res chain seq x y z
N ILE A 1 -3.70 9.89 -10.88
CA ILE A 1 -3.98 9.05 -9.66
C ILE A 1 -4.83 9.77 -8.59
N HIS A 2 -4.85 11.11 -8.54
CA HIS A 2 -5.40 11.84 -7.38
C HIS A 2 -6.85 12.31 -7.50
N ARG A 3 -7.34 12.62 -8.72
CA ARG A 3 -8.79 12.72 -9.00
C ARG A 3 -9.53 11.45 -8.55
N PHE A 4 -8.93 10.27 -8.80
CA PHE A 4 -9.42 8.97 -8.35
C PHE A 4 -9.59 8.89 -6.83
N ARG A 5 -8.64 9.44 -6.05
CA ARG A 5 -8.66 9.28 -4.59
C ARG A 5 -9.67 10.20 -3.87
N VAL A 6 -10.00 11.37 -4.41
CA VAL A 6 -10.95 12.31 -3.77
C VAL A 6 -12.35 12.24 -4.40
N LYS A 7 -12.44 12.05 -5.72
CA LYS A 7 -13.73 11.97 -6.42
C LYS A 7 -14.25 10.54 -6.62
N GLU A 8 -13.40 9.51 -6.56
CA GLU A 8 -13.80 8.13 -6.88
C GLU A 8 -13.70 7.13 -5.70
N ASN A 9 -12.94 7.42 -4.63
CA ASN A 9 -12.81 6.52 -3.46
C ASN A 9 -13.67 6.95 -2.25
N TYR A 10 -13.37 8.11 -1.67
CA TYR A 10 -14.11 8.64 -0.51
C TYR A 10 -14.09 10.17 -0.56
N PRO A 11 -15.26 10.84 -0.55
CA PRO A 11 -15.34 12.29 -0.70
C PRO A 11 -14.83 13.00 0.55
N LEU A 12 -14.38 14.24 0.36
CA LEU A 12 -14.10 15.19 1.43
C LEU A 12 -15.10 16.35 1.37
N ARG A 13 -15.22 17.09 2.47
CA ARG A 13 -15.95 18.35 2.50
C ARG A 13 -15.21 19.38 1.63
N PRO A 14 -15.91 20.23 0.84
CA PRO A 14 -15.26 21.23 -0.02
C PRO A 14 -14.30 22.17 0.73
N GLU A 15 -14.58 22.44 2.01
CA GLU A 15 -13.77 23.28 2.88
C GLU A 15 -12.41 22.66 3.23
N THR A 16 -12.26 21.33 3.05
CA THR A 16 -11.02 20.60 3.37
C THR A 16 -9.98 20.73 2.27
N MET A 17 -10.41 20.76 1.00
CA MET A 17 -9.50 20.78 -0.14
C MET A 17 -10.17 21.41 -1.35
N ASP A 18 -9.54 22.46 -1.87
CA ASP A 18 -9.96 23.16 -3.07
C ASP A 18 -9.88 22.26 -4.31
N ASP A 19 -10.96 22.23 -5.09
CA ASP A 19 -11.07 21.47 -6.34
C ASP A 19 -9.99 21.87 -7.35
N ASP A 20 -9.65 23.16 -7.44
CA ASP A 20 -8.62 23.66 -8.35
C ASP A 20 -7.25 23.05 -8.00
N ARG A 21 -6.97 22.85 -6.70
CA ARG A 21 -5.74 22.20 -6.23
C ARG A 21 -5.74 20.69 -6.47
N ILE A 22 -6.92 20.04 -6.42
CA ILE A 22 -7.05 18.61 -6.75
C ILE A 22 -6.76 18.39 -8.24
N GLU A 23 -7.27 19.28 -9.10
CA GLU A 23 -7.06 19.20 -10.55
C GLU A 23 -5.61 19.52 -10.94
N ALA A 24 -4.99 20.49 -10.27
CA ALA A 24 -3.60 20.86 -10.51
C ALA A 24 -2.57 19.94 -9.83
N PHE A 25 -2.97 18.91 -9.07
CA PHE A 25 -2.08 18.16 -8.18
C PHE A 25 -0.76 17.70 -8.83
N GLU A 26 -0.82 17.17 -10.05
CA GLU A 26 0.34 16.62 -10.77
C GLU A 26 1.36 17.71 -11.20
N THR A 27 0.97 18.99 -11.19
CA THR A 27 1.85 20.12 -11.53
C THR A 27 2.31 20.93 -10.31
N LEU A 28 1.77 20.64 -9.12
CA LEU A 28 2.20 21.26 -7.87
C LEU A 28 3.62 20.85 -7.46
N SER A 29 4.22 21.61 -6.56
CA SER A 29 5.51 21.22 -5.97
C SER A 29 5.38 19.95 -5.13
N ALA A 30 6.47 19.21 -4.95
CA ALA A 30 6.47 17.98 -4.16
C ALA A 30 5.99 18.20 -2.70
N ILE A 31 6.38 19.32 -2.08
CA ILE A 31 5.96 19.69 -0.72
C ILE A 31 4.44 19.89 -0.67
N GLU A 32 3.87 20.54 -1.69
CA GLU A 32 2.42 20.75 -1.76
C GLU A 32 1.66 19.44 -2.02
N GLN A 33 2.20 18.58 -2.87
CA GLN A 33 1.64 17.25 -3.11
C GLN A 33 1.59 16.43 -1.82
N GLU A 34 2.70 16.40 -1.07
CA GLU A 34 2.78 15.73 0.24
C GLU A 34 1.81 16.34 1.25
N TYR A 35 1.73 17.67 1.32
CA TYR A 35 0.78 18.38 2.18
C TYR A 35 -0.67 18.01 1.86
N LEU A 36 -1.06 18.03 0.59
CA LEU A 36 -2.41 17.66 0.19
C LEU A 36 -2.71 16.18 0.47
N LEU A 37 -1.74 15.28 0.28
CA LEU A 37 -1.90 13.88 0.67
C LEU A 37 -2.11 13.74 2.18
N TYR A 38 -1.34 14.49 2.99
CA TYR A 38 -1.50 14.50 4.44
C TYR A 38 -2.90 14.99 4.84
N VAL A 39 -3.32 16.15 4.33
CA VAL A 39 -4.66 16.73 4.58
C VAL A 39 -5.77 15.76 4.14
N ARG A 40 -5.58 15.04 3.04
CA ARG A 40 -6.55 14.04 2.60
C ARG A 40 -6.73 12.93 3.63
N TYR A 41 -5.64 12.39 4.18
CA TYR A 41 -5.72 11.30 5.16
C TYR A 41 -6.23 11.78 6.52
N THR A 42 -5.94 13.03 6.92
CA THR A 42 -6.53 13.60 8.15
C THR A 42 -8.02 13.89 7.98
N GLY A 43 -8.46 14.33 6.80
CA GLY A 43 -9.85 14.61 6.48
C GLY A 43 -10.79 13.39 6.49
N ILE A 44 -10.23 12.18 6.44
CA ILE A 44 -10.98 10.91 6.51
C ILE A 44 -10.72 10.14 7.80
N LEU A 45 -10.16 10.77 8.85
CA LEU A 45 -10.03 10.09 10.14
C LEU A 45 -11.41 9.77 10.75
N ILE A 46 -12.34 10.68 10.53
CA ILE A 46 -13.76 10.48 10.73
C ILE A 46 -14.45 10.38 9.38
N ASP A 47 -15.67 9.88 9.35
CA ASP A 47 -16.56 10.10 8.22
C ASP A 47 -17.18 11.50 8.32
N PRO A 48 -16.73 12.50 7.53
CA PRO A 48 -17.22 13.86 7.64
C PRO A 48 -18.66 14.01 7.11
N PHE A 49 -19.26 12.97 6.54
CA PHE A 49 -20.64 12.95 6.08
C PHE A 49 -21.58 12.12 6.96
N SER A 50 -21.05 11.39 7.95
CA SER A 50 -21.88 10.71 8.96
C SER A 50 -22.68 11.71 9.80
N GLU A 51 -23.83 11.27 10.33
CA GLU A 51 -24.56 12.05 11.34
C GLU A 51 -23.75 12.04 12.65
N PRO A 52 -23.45 13.20 13.24
CA PRO A 52 -22.77 13.25 14.52
C PRO A 52 -23.69 12.79 15.66
N ASP A 53 -23.09 12.22 16.70
CA ASP A 53 -23.81 11.88 17.93
C ASP A 53 -24.20 13.13 18.75
N GLU A 54 -24.85 12.92 19.90
CA GLU A 54 -25.30 14.00 20.80
C GLU A 54 -24.15 14.91 21.32
N ASN A 55 -22.91 14.46 21.23
CA ASN A 55 -21.71 15.21 21.62
C ASN A 55 -20.98 15.84 20.41
N GLY A 56 -21.53 15.73 19.20
CA GLY A 56 -20.92 16.24 17.99
C GLY A 56 -19.84 15.33 17.39
N LYS A 57 -19.72 14.08 17.84
CA LYS A 57 -18.71 13.13 17.35
C LYS A 57 -19.23 12.39 16.11
N TYR A 58 -18.42 12.38 15.07
CA TYR A 58 -18.67 11.65 13.83
C TYR A 58 -18.21 10.19 13.94
N PHE A 59 -18.68 9.34 13.01
CA PHE A 59 -18.24 7.95 12.89
C PHE A 59 -16.71 7.88 12.70
N ASP A 60 -16.05 7.00 13.46
CA ASP A 60 -14.60 6.80 13.40
C ASP A 60 -14.22 5.91 12.22
N PHE A 61 -13.87 6.56 11.10
CA PHE A 61 -13.49 5.89 9.87
C PHE A 61 -12.06 5.34 9.93
N SER A 62 -11.22 5.87 10.82
CA SER A 62 -9.82 5.47 10.99
C SER A 62 -9.62 4.21 11.83
N ALA A 63 -10.66 3.77 12.56
CA ALA A 63 -10.61 2.64 13.49
C ALA A 63 -10.56 1.26 12.78
N VAL A 64 -9.68 1.11 11.79
CA VAL A 64 -9.42 -0.15 11.09
C VAL A 64 -8.21 -0.84 11.73
N PRO A 65 -8.39 -1.95 12.46
CA PRO A 65 -7.27 -2.64 13.09
C PRO A 65 -6.39 -3.33 12.05
N PHE A 66 -5.08 -3.37 12.32
CA PHE A 66 -4.17 -4.22 11.55
C PHE A 66 -4.48 -5.69 11.84
N LYS A 67 -4.60 -6.47 10.77
CA LYS A 67 -4.57 -7.93 10.91
C LYS A 67 -3.14 -8.35 11.20
N GLU A 68 -2.97 -9.14 12.24
CA GLU A 68 -1.67 -9.68 12.63
C GLU A 68 -1.39 -11.02 11.94
N VAL A 69 -0.15 -11.49 12.05
CA VAL A 69 0.19 -12.88 11.72
C VAL A 69 -0.67 -13.81 12.57
N PHE A 70 -1.27 -14.81 11.94
CA PHE A 70 -2.19 -15.74 12.60
C PHE A 70 -1.83 -17.18 12.26
N ARG A 71 -2.29 -18.14 13.06
CA ARG A 71 -2.14 -19.57 12.76
C ARG A 71 -3.40 -20.08 12.08
N ASN A 72 -3.24 -20.85 11.00
CA ASN A 72 -4.35 -21.59 10.41
C ASN A 72 -4.73 -22.82 11.27
N GLU A 73 -5.73 -23.58 10.82
CA GLU A 73 -6.21 -24.79 11.50
C GLU A 73 -5.14 -25.87 11.68
N GLU A 74 -4.10 -25.87 10.84
CA GLU A 74 -2.97 -26.80 10.89
C GLU A 74 -1.82 -26.32 11.79
N GLY A 75 -1.99 -25.17 12.47
CA GLY A 75 -1.00 -24.55 13.34
C GLY A 75 0.12 -23.81 12.60
N VAL A 76 -0.02 -23.61 11.28
CA VAL A 76 0.97 -22.92 10.43
C VAL A 76 0.71 -21.42 10.45
N CYS A 77 1.73 -20.63 10.78
CA CYS A 77 1.69 -19.17 10.75
C CYS A 77 1.52 -18.67 9.32
N GLN A 78 0.58 -17.75 9.13
CA GLN A 78 0.22 -17.13 7.86
C GLN A 78 0.36 -15.60 7.96
N ILE A 79 0.75 -14.98 6.86
CA ILE A 79 0.75 -13.52 6.74
C ILE A 79 -0.62 -13.09 6.21
N PRO A 80 -1.30 -12.12 6.85
CA PRO A 80 -2.56 -11.61 6.34
C PRO A 80 -2.40 -11.01 4.95
N ARG A 81 -3.52 -10.90 4.22
CA ARG A 81 -3.56 -10.39 2.85
C ARG A 81 -2.79 -9.09 2.66
N MET A 82 -2.95 -8.13 3.59
CA MET A 82 -2.09 -6.95 3.68
C MET A 82 -1.08 -7.20 4.80
N PRO A 83 0.24 -7.16 4.52
CA PRO A 83 0.87 -6.68 3.29
C PRO A 83 1.28 -7.79 2.28
N ASN A 84 0.89 -9.06 2.44
CA ASN A 84 1.38 -10.15 1.57
C ASN A 84 1.10 -9.94 0.06
N GLU A 85 -0.12 -9.53 -0.30
CA GLU A 85 -0.44 -9.20 -1.70
C GLU A 85 0.28 -7.93 -2.16
N ASP A 86 0.49 -6.97 -1.27
CA ASP A 86 1.19 -5.72 -1.58
C ASP A 86 2.67 -5.97 -1.89
N TYR A 87 3.30 -6.93 -1.20
CA TYR A 87 4.66 -7.37 -1.50
C TYR A 87 4.77 -7.95 -2.92
N TYR A 88 3.87 -8.87 -3.29
CA TYR A 88 3.83 -9.42 -4.65
C TYR A 88 3.66 -8.33 -5.71
N ARG A 89 2.66 -7.46 -5.56
CA ARG A 89 2.39 -6.37 -6.51
C ARG A 89 3.57 -5.41 -6.65
N THR A 90 4.23 -5.08 -5.54
CA THR A 90 5.39 -4.19 -5.54
C THR A 90 6.60 -4.84 -6.22
N GLN A 91 6.84 -6.13 -5.98
CA GLN A 91 7.89 -6.90 -6.69
C GLN A 91 7.62 -6.96 -8.20
N MET A 92 6.37 -7.19 -8.62
CA MET A 92 5.99 -7.15 -10.05
C MET A 92 6.27 -5.78 -10.67
N MET A 93 5.82 -4.70 -10.04
CA MET A 93 6.04 -3.34 -10.53
C MET A 93 7.52 -2.98 -10.62
N ARG A 94 8.31 -3.36 -9.61
CA ARG A 94 9.76 -3.21 -9.60
C ARG A 94 10.42 -3.99 -10.73
N GLY A 95 10.03 -5.25 -10.95
CA GLY A 95 10.55 -6.08 -12.04
C GLY A 95 10.26 -5.51 -13.43
N ILE A 96 9.05 -5.00 -13.63
CA ILE A 96 8.66 -4.30 -14.87
C ILE A 96 9.53 -3.04 -15.06
N ALA A 97 9.68 -2.22 -14.03
CA ALA A 97 10.50 -1.03 -14.09
C ALA A 97 11.96 -1.35 -14.44
N GLN A 98 12.52 -2.43 -13.87
CA GLN A 98 13.86 -2.91 -14.18
C GLN A 98 13.99 -3.34 -15.64
N ALA A 99 13.02 -4.08 -16.19
CA ALA A 99 13.01 -4.45 -17.60
C ALA A 99 13.02 -3.23 -18.53
N LEU A 100 12.42 -2.12 -18.10
CA LEU A 100 12.37 -0.84 -18.80
C LEU A 100 13.53 0.11 -18.43
N ASN A 101 14.50 -0.32 -17.62
CA ASN A 101 15.61 0.49 -17.10
C ASN A 101 15.18 1.74 -16.30
N ILE A 102 14.06 1.65 -15.57
CA ILE A 102 13.52 2.69 -14.70
C ILE A 102 13.89 2.41 -13.24
N SER A 103 14.49 3.40 -12.57
CA SER A 103 14.85 3.29 -11.14
C SER A 103 13.62 3.44 -10.23
N THR A 104 13.52 2.61 -9.20
CA THR A 104 12.39 2.58 -8.26
C THR A 104 12.83 2.56 -6.78
N PRO A 105 13.64 3.53 -6.32
CA PRO A 105 14.30 3.47 -5.02
C PRO A 105 13.34 3.38 -3.82
N MET A 106 12.12 3.94 -3.95
CA MET A 106 11.10 3.81 -2.92
C MET A 106 10.54 2.38 -2.84
N MET A 107 10.33 1.72 -3.97
CA MET A 107 9.88 0.32 -4.00
C MET A 107 10.97 -0.59 -3.42
N ASP A 108 12.24 -0.37 -3.81
CA ASP A 108 13.39 -1.10 -3.25
C ASP A 108 13.42 -1.00 -1.72
N THR A 109 13.25 0.23 -1.19
CA THR A 109 13.25 0.48 0.25
C THR A 109 12.10 -0.25 0.96
N LEU A 110 10.89 -0.23 0.39
CA LEU A 110 9.72 -0.87 0.99
C LEU A 110 9.85 -2.41 0.97
N ILE A 111 10.33 -2.97 -0.13
CA ILE A 111 10.62 -4.40 -0.28
C ILE A 111 11.66 -4.84 0.75
N GLN A 112 12.78 -4.11 0.86
CA GLN A 112 13.84 -4.43 1.81
C GLN A 112 13.33 -4.42 3.25
N ARG A 113 12.47 -3.46 3.62
CA ARG A 113 11.86 -3.40 4.95
C ARG A 113 10.97 -4.62 5.22
N TYR A 114 10.16 -5.02 4.24
CA TYR A 114 9.30 -6.19 4.37
C TYR A 114 10.11 -7.48 4.55
N GLU A 115 11.10 -7.72 3.69
CA GLU A 115 11.97 -8.90 3.74
C GLU A 115 12.79 -8.98 5.04
N ALA A 116 13.25 -7.83 5.55
CA ALA A 116 13.90 -7.76 6.85
C ALA A 116 12.95 -8.20 7.98
N GLN A 117 11.67 -7.82 7.93
CA GLN A 117 10.68 -8.25 8.91
C GLN A 117 10.33 -9.73 8.81
N LEU A 118 10.29 -10.31 7.60
CA LEU A 118 10.11 -11.76 7.43
C LEU A 118 11.23 -12.54 8.12
N THR A 119 12.47 -12.08 7.93
CA THR A 119 13.66 -12.69 8.52
C THR A 119 13.67 -12.51 10.05
N ALA A 120 13.34 -11.31 10.53
CA ALA A 120 13.25 -11.03 11.96
C ALA A 120 12.18 -11.89 12.65
N PHE A 121 11.02 -12.07 12.01
CA PHE A 121 9.94 -12.90 12.52
C PHE A 121 10.37 -14.35 12.69
N GLN A 122 10.97 -14.96 11.65
CA GLN A 122 11.45 -16.34 11.70
C GLN A 122 12.54 -16.55 12.74
N LYS A 123 13.44 -15.57 12.91
CA LYS A 123 14.48 -15.61 13.94
C LYS A 123 13.89 -15.55 15.36
N ALA A 124 12.85 -14.75 15.56
CA ALA A 124 12.17 -14.66 16.85
C ALA A 124 11.30 -15.89 17.17
N HIS A 125 10.88 -16.63 16.13
CA HIS A 125 9.98 -17.78 16.23
C HIS A 125 10.56 -19.04 15.58
N PRO A 126 11.75 -19.52 16.01
CA PRO A 126 12.49 -20.58 15.30
C PRO A 126 11.79 -21.95 15.31
N ASN A 127 10.85 -22.16 16.23
CA ASN A 127 10.12 -23.42 16.38
C ASN A 127 8.73 -23.37 15.72
N ASP A 128 8.33 -22.22 15.18
CA ASP A 128 7.03 -22.09 14.54
C ASP A 128 7.04 -22.66 13.14
N ARG A 129 5.98 -23.39 12.80
CA ARG A 129 5.70 -23.76 11.41
C ARG A 129 5.19 -22.52 10.70
N VAL A 130 5.92 -22.04 9.70
CA VAL A 130 5.56 -20.85 8.91
C VAL A 130 5.17 -21.23 7.49
N SER A 131 4.28 -20.46 6.87
CA SER A 131 3.90 -20.64 5.47
C SER A 131 5.02 -20.20 4.52
N THR A 132 4.87 -20.52 3.23
CA THR A 132 5.78 -20.05 2.18
C THR A 132 5.79 -18.52 2.01
N GLN A 133 4.78 -17.82 2.54
CA GLN A 133 4.72 -16.35 2.52
C GLN A 133 5.87 -15.69 3.31
N PHE A 134 6.49 -16.43 4.23
CA PHE A 134 7.65 -15.96 4.98
C PHE A 134 8.96 -16.11 4.22
N GLN A 135 8.98 -16.83 3.10
CA GLN A 135 10.15 -16.93 2.24
C GLN A 135 10.30 -15.66 1.39
N ILE A 136 11.53 -15.19 1.24
CA ILE A 136 11.85 -14.10 0.31
C ILE A 136 11.66 -14.66 -1.11
N GLN A 137 10.83 -13.98 -1.91
CA GLN A 137 10.45 -14.43 -3.23
C GLN A 137 10.85 -13.39 -4.27
N SER A 138 11.64 -13.81 -5.26
CA SER A 138 12.03 -12.96 -6.39
C SER A 138 10.93 -12.86 -7.45
N PHE A 139 10.02 -13.83 -7.52
CA PHE A 139 9.00 -13.96 -8.55
C PHE A 139 9.57 -13.84 -9.99
N GLU A 140 10.78 -14.36 -10.17
CA GLU A 140 11.57 -14.17 -11.39
C GLU A 140 10.89 -14.75 -12.65
N GLU A 141 10.18 -15.88 -12.52
CA GLU A 141 9.44 -16.47 -13.65
C GLU A 141 8.32 -15.55 -14.15
N ASP A 142 7.55 -14.96 -13.24
CA ASP A 142 6.48 -14.00 -13.55
C ASP A 142 7.08 -12.75 -14.22
N ILE A 143 8.13 -12.18 -13.62
CA ILE A 143 8.81 -10.97 -14.13
C ILE A 143 9.38 -11.22 -15.53
N ASN A 144 10.07 -12.34 -15.73
CA ASN A 144 10.66 -12.69 -17.02
C ASN A 144 9.59 -12.89 -18.10
N SER A 145 8.43 -13.42 -17.73
CA SER A 145 7.31 -13.59 -18.67
C SER A 145 6.77 -12.23 -19.13
N ILE A 146 6.61 -11.28 -18.21
CA ILE A 146 6.17 -9.91 -18.54
C ILE A 146 7.25 -9.17 -19.35
N ALA A 147 8.52 -9.29 -18.98
CA ALA A 147 9.62 -8.66 -19.69
C ALA A 147 9.72 -9.13 -21.15
N LYS A 148 9.50 -10.43 -21.41
CA LYS A 148 9.45 -10.97 -22.77
C LYS A 148 8.31 -10.35 -23.59
N LEU A 149 7.13 -10.19 -22.99
CA LEU A 149 5.99 -9.57 -23.67
C LEU A 149 6.31 -8.12 -24.07
N LEU A 150 6.85 -7.33 -23.14
CA LEU A 150 7.22 -5.92 -23.37
C LEU A 150 8.27 -5.78 -24.49
N ASN A 151 9.23 -6.70 -24.56
CA ASN A 151 10.27 -6.71 -25.59
C ASN A 151 9.79 -7.28 -26.93
N SER A 152 8.63 -7.95 -26.99
CA SER A 152 8.06 -8.49 -28.22
C SER A 152 7.16 -7.50 -28.97
N GLU A 153 6.78 -6.39 -28.32
CA GLU A 153 5.94 -5.32 -28.89
C GLU A 153 6.76 -4.08 -29.33
N GLY A 154 8.10 -4.14 -29.26
CA GLY A 154 9.03 -3.09 -29.74
C GLY A 154 9.78 -3.50 -30.99
#